data_AF-A0A9Q0WLR7-F1
#
_entry.id   AF-A0A9Q0WLR7-F1
#
_cell.length_a   1.000
_cell.length_b   1.000
_cell.length_c   1.000
_cell.angle_alpha   90.00
_cell.angle_beta   90.00
_cell.angle_gamma   90.00
#
_symmetry.space_group_name_H-M   'P 1'
#
loop_
_entity.id
_entity.type
_entity.pdbx_description
1 polymer ?
#
loop_
_entity_poly.entity_id
_entity_poly.type
_entity_poly.pdbx_seq_one_letter_code
_entity_poly.pdbx_strand_id
1 'polypeptide(L)'
;MKYVLVTGGVVSGLGKGVTASSVGVLLKACGLRVTSIKIDPYLNTDAGTMSPFEHGEVFVLDDGGEVDLDLGNYERFLDVKLTRDNNITTGKIYQSVLDKERRGDYLGKTVQVVPHITDAIQEWIERVAMIPVDGKEGPADVCVIELGGTIGDIESMPFIEALGQFSYHVGPGNFCLIHVSLVPVLNVVGEQKTKPTQHSVRGLRGLGLTPNILACRSTKALNENVKAKLSQFCHVPVENVVTLYDVPNIWHIPLLLRDQKAHEAILKGLNLLGVAGEPDLQDWITRTRVYDVLHETVKIAMVGKYTGLSDSYLSVLKALLHASVVCRRKLVVEWVAAGDLEDVTAKEAPDVYKNAWNLLKGSDGVVVPGGFGDRGVQGKIIAAKYARENKVPFLGICLGMQIAVIEFAQSILGLHDANSTEFDPQTSHPCVIFMPEGSKTHMGGTMRLGSRRTYFKVPNCKSAKLYGNASFVDERHRHRYEVNPDMVPQFENAGLSFVGSDETGRRMEVIELPSHPYFVGAQFHPEFKSRPGKPSALFLGLIAAASGQLDAVLQNYGNASKLLPNGMSNGKPIVKSYQNGNAIKSSNGSLNGVYSNGNGVHH
;
A
#
# COMPACT_ATOMS: atom_id res chain seq x y z
N MET A 1 14.10 -19.88 -13.45
CA MET A 1 13.12 -18.83 -13.14
C MET A 1 11.90 -19.01 -14.02
N LYS A 2 10.69 -18.81 -13.49
CA LYS A 2 9.43 -18.74 -14.25
C LYS A 2 8.85 -17.33 -14.16
N TYR A 3 8.07 -16.91 -15.14
CA TYR A 3 7.55 -15.54 -15.21
C TYR A 3 6.03 -15.51 -15.38
N VAL A 4 5.34 -14.76 -14.53
CA VAL A 4 3.92 -14.44 -14.69
C VAL A 4 3.79 -12.97 -15.02
N LEU A 5 3.44 -12.64 -16.26
CA LEU A 5 3.17 -11.25 -16.65
C LEU A 5 1.69 -10.93 -16.41
N VAL A 6 1.42 -9.81 -15.74
CA VAL A 6 0.09 -9.25 -15.53
C VAL A 6 0.00 -7.92 -16.27
N THR A 7 -0.94 -7.81 -17.20
CA THR A 7 -1.17 -6.60 -18.02
C THR A 7 -2.55 -6.00 -17.80
N GLY A 8 -2.70 -4.70 -18.05
CA GLY A 8 -3.98 -3.99 -17.94
C GLY A 8 -4.62 -3.73 -19.29
N GLY A 9 -5.92 -3.96 -19.39
CA GLY A 9 -6.67 -3.76 -20.61
C GLY A 9 -7.19 -2.34 -20.80
N VAL A 10 -8.43 -2.13 -20.39
CA VAL A 10 -9.29 -1.05 -20.92
C VAL A 10 -9.09 0.30 -20.22
N VAL A 11 -8.82 0.29 -18.91
CA VAL A 11 -8.66 1.51 -18.10
C VAL A 11 -7.58 1.30 -17.03
N SER A 12 -6.98 2.39 -16.56
CA SER A 12 -6.12 2.38 -15.37
C SER A 12 -6.95 2.13 -14.10
N GLY A 13 -6.31 1.70 -13.01
CA GLY A 13 -7.00 1.47 -11.73
C GLY A 13 -7.88 0.20 -11.63
N LEU A 14 -7.83 -0.72 -12.60
CA LEU A 14 -8.64 -1.96 -12.56
C LEU A 14 -8.29 -2.97 -11.45
N GLY A 15 -7.23 -2.72 -10.69
CA GLY A 15 -6.72 -3.65 -9.68
C GLY A 15 -5.67 -4.62 -10.22
N LYS A 16 -4.79 -4.16 -11.13
CA LYS A 16 -3.62 -4.92 -11.61
C LYS A 16 -2.71 -5.33 -10.46
N GLY A 17 -2.24 -4.38 -9.66
CA GLY A 17 -1.41 -4.64 -8.48
C GLY A 17 -2.05 -5.61 -7.48
N VAL A 18 -3.36 -5.51 -7.26
CA VAL A 18 -4.11 -6.47 -6.41
C VAL A 18 -4.15 -7.86 -7.03
N THR A 19 -4.37 -7.96 -8.34
CA THR A 19 -4.39 -9.24 -9.06
C THR A 19 -3.02 -9.91 -9.04
N ALA A 20 -1.97 -9.16 -9.37
CA ALA A 20 -0.58 -9.64 -9.35
C ALA A 20 -0.14 -10.07 -7.94
N SER A 21 -0.45 -9.26 -6.92
CA SER A 21 -0.17 -9.61 -5.51
C SER A 21 -0.91 -10.87 -5.09
N SER A 22 -2.18 -11.02 -5.51
CA SER A 22 -3.00 -12.19 -5.17
C SER A 22 -2.52 -13.48 -5.84
N VAL A 23 -2.04 -13.37 -7.08
CA VAL A 23 -1.37 -14.49 -7.76
C VAL A 23 -0.11 -14.89 -7.01
N GLY A 24 0.70 -13.93 -6.58
CA GLY A 24 1.89 -14.26 -5.78
C GLY A 24 1.55 -14.92 -4.44
N VAL A 25 0.46 -14.52 -3.77
CA VAL A 25 -0.03 -15.19 -2.55
C VAL A 25 -0.39 -16.65 -2.83
N LEU A 26 -1.09 -16.92 -3.94
CA LEU A 26 -1.46 -18.29 -4.31
C LEU A 26 -0.24 -19.16 -4.62
N LEU A 27 0.70 -18.64 -5.39
CA LEU A 27 1.92 -19.37 -5.72
C LEU A 27 2.77 -19.64 -4.47
N LYS A 28 2.84 -18.67 -3.55
CA LYS A 28 3.50 -18.87 -2.25
C LYS A 28 2.78 -19.93 -1.41
N ALA A 29 1.45 -19.93 -1.41
CA ALA A 29 0.64 -20.95 -0.75
C ALA A 29 0.84 -22.36 -1.35
N CYS A 30 1.18 -22.46 -2.63
CA CYS A 30 1.59 -23.70 -3.29
C CYS A 30 3.03 -24.16 -2.95
N GLY A 31 3.74 -23.44 -2.07
CA GLY A 31 5.10 -23.77 -1.65
C GLY A 31 6.22 -23.17 -2.52
N LEU A 32 5.89 -22.30 -3.48
CA LEU A 32 6.88 -21.65 -4.36
C LEU A 32 7.43 -20.36 -3.73
N ARG A 33 8.70 -20.06 -4.01
CA ARG A 33 9.30 -18.76 -3.71
C ARG A 33 8.93 -17.76 -4.80
N VAL A 34 8.47 -16.58 -4.41
CA VAL A 34 7.94 -15.57 -5.33
C VAL A 34 8.68 -14.25 -5.15
N THR A 35 9.06 -13.64 -6.27
CA THR A 35 9.51 -12.24 -6.35
C THR A 35 8.55 -11.42 -7.22
N SER A 36 8.66 -10.10 -7.18
CA SER A 36 7.81 -9.20 -7.96
C SER A 36 8.63 -8.12 -8.66
N ILE A 37 8.27 -7.78 -9.89
CA ILE A 37 8.78 -6.65 -10.65
C ILE A 37 7.59 -5.81 -11.12
N LYS A 38 7.65 -4.52 -10.86
CA LYS A 38 6.69 -3.54 -11.37
C LYS A 38 7.34 -2.73 -12.48
N ILE A 39 6.69 -2.69 -13.63
CA ILE A 39 7.04 -1.82 -14.74
C ILE A 39 6.10 -0.62 -14.72
N ASP A 40 6.68 0.56 -14.78
CA ASP A 40 6.01 1.85 -14.80
C ASP A 40 6.36 2.60 -16.08
N PRO A 41 5.39 2.84 -16.98
CA PRO A 41 5.68 3.47 -18.25
C PRO A 41 5.94 4.99 -18.15
N TYR A 42 5.82 5.60 -16.96
CA TYR A 42 6.13 7.02 -16.77
C TYR A 42 7.63 7.33 -16.92
N LEU A 43 7.95 8.60 -17.25
CA LEU A 43 9.31 9.06 -17.53
C LEU A 43 10.17 9.33 -16.31
N ASN A 44 9.60 9.63 -15.14
CA ASN A 44 10.39 9.83 -13.92
C ASN A 44 11.27 8.59 -13.62
N THR A 45 12.47 8.82 -13.11
CA THR A 45 13.42 7.75 -12.74
C THR A 45 12.95 6.95 -11.52
N ASP A 46 12.19 7.60 -10.65
CA ASP A 46 11.62 7.10 -9.40
C ASP A 46 10.35 7.91 -9.05
N ALA A 47 9.65 7.52 -8.00
CA ALA A 47 8.44 8.21 -7.55
C ALA A 47 8.73 9.38 -6.59
N GLY A 48 9.98 9.58 -6.17
CA GLY A 48 10.33 10.46 -5.04
C GLY A 48 10.00 11.94 -5.27
N THR A 49 10.00 12.37 -6.53
CA THR A 49 9.71 13.76 -6.94
C THR A 49 8.23 14.00 -7.27
N MET A 50 7.40 12.95 -7.28
CA MET A 50 5.99 13.06 -7.64
C MET A 50 5.16 13.63 -6.49
N SER A 51 4.12 14.38 -6.86
CA SER A 51 3.13 14.85 -5.90
C SER A 51 2.20 13.70 -5.49
N PRO A 52 1.88 13.53 -4.19
CA PRO A 52 0.90 12.54 -3.75
C PRO A 52 -0.50 12.71 -4.34
N PHE A 53 -0.81 13.87 -4.94
CA PHE A 53 -2.07 14.11 -5.64
C PHE A 53 -2.13 13.44 -7.02
N GLU A 54 -0.98 13.28 -7.70
CA GLU A 54 -0.95 12.79 -9.07
C GLU A 54 -0.81 11.28 -9.13
N HIS A 55 0.05 10.72 -8.27
CA HIS A 55 0.45 9.31 -8.33
C HIS A 55 0.14 8.53 -7.05
N GLY A 56 -0.48 9.18 -6.06
CA GLY A 56 -0.63 8.62 -4.72
C GLY A 56 0.65 8.67 -3.90
N GLU A 57 0.64 8.01 -2.76
CA GLU A 57 1.76 7.99 -1.82
C GLU A 57 3.04 7.38 -2.42
N VAL A 58 4.19 7.98 -2.11
CA VAL A 58 5.51 7.38 -2.40
C VAL A 58 5.80 6.26 -1.40
N PHE A 59 6.03 5.05 -1.88
CA PHE A 59 6.44 3.93 -1.03
C PHE A 59 7.97 3.87 -0.92
N VAL A 60 8.48 3.61 0.28
CA VAL A 60 9.93 3.55 0.53
C VAL A 60 10.34 2.12 0.79
N LEU A 61 11.47 1.69 0.23
CA LEU A 61 12.07 0.36 0.39
C LEU A 61 13.22 0.35 1.40
N ASP A 62 13.67 -0.84 1.81
CA ASP A 62 14.75 -0.99 2.81
C ASP A 62 16.07 -0.37 2.32
N ASP A 63 16.34 -0.44 1.02
CA ASP A 63 17.54 0.12 0.37
C ASP A 63 17.41 1.63 0.06
N GLY A 64 16.30 2.27 0.46
CA GLY A 64 16.03 3.68 0.17
C GLY A 64 15.51 3.96 -1.23
N GLY A 65 15.04 2.95 -1.97
CA GLY A 65 14.26 3.19 -3.19
C GLY A 65 12.95 3.93 -2.88
N GLU A 66 12.68 5.01 -3.62
CA GLU A 66 11.40 5.70 -3.65
C GLU A 66 10.59 5.19 -4.86
N VAL A 67 9.56 4.40 -4.60
CA VAL A 67 8.89 3.61 -5.62
C VAL A 67 7.39 3.85 -5.62
N ASP A 68 6.75 3.40 -6.69
CA ASP A 68 5.29 3.37 -6.81
C ASP A 68 4.62 2.60 -5.66
N LEU A 69 3.41 3.03 -5.33
CA LEU A 69 2.57 2.50 -4.26
C LEU A 69 2.23 1.02 -4.43
N ASP A 70 2.14 0.50 -5.68
CA ASP A 70 1.86 -0.91 -5.92
C ASP A 70 2.96 -1.83 -5.40
N LEU A 71 4.22 -1.36 -5.27
CA LEU A 71 5.26 -2.14 -4.61
C LEU A 71 4.94 -2.40 -3.14
N GLY A 72 4.26 -1.46 -2.48
CA GLY A 72 3.75 -1.67 -1.14
C GLY A 72 2.70 -2.77 -1.06
N ASN A 73 1.90 -2.99 -2.11
CA ASN A 73 0.95 -4.12 -2.15
C ASN A 73 1.69 -5.46 -2.22
N TYR A 74 2.74 -5.56 -3.05
CA TYR A 74 3.57 -6.76 -3.16
C TYR A 74 4.24 -7.13 -1.85
N GLU A 75 4.93 -6.18 -1.23
CA GLU A 75 5.58 -6.42 0.06
C GLU A 75 4.58 -6.85 1.14
N ARG A 76 3.40 -6.21 1.18
CA ARG A 76 2.34 -6.53 2.15
C ARG A 76 1.77 -7.92 1.99
N PHE A 77 1.44 -8.30 0.77
CA PHE A 77 0.75 -9.56 0.47
C PHE A 77 1.71 -10.74 0.52
N LEU A 78 2.93 -10.56 0.00
CA LEU A 78 3.90 -11.63 -0.15
C LEU A 78 4.81 -11.80 1.06
N ASP A 79 4.83 -10.84 2.00
CA ASP A 79 5.78 -10.82 3.13
C ASP A 79 7.24 -10.94 2.63
N VAL A 80 7.60 -10.09 1.67
CA VAL A 80 8.92 -9.98 1.06
C VAL A 80 9.49 -8.57 1.25
N LYS A 81 10.77 -8.41 0.91
CA LYS A 81 11.49 -7.14 0.89
C LYS A 81 12.02 -6.89 -0.51
N LEU A 82 11.41 -5.93 -1.21
CA LEU A 82 11.83 -5.56 -2.56
C LEU A 82 12.96 -4.53 -2.50
N THR A 83 13.66 -4.38 -3.62
CA THR A 83 14.73 -3.39 -3.82
C THR A 83 14.29 -2.34 -4.84
N ARG A 84 15.00 -1.21 -4.92
CA ARG A 84 14.74 -0.15 -5.91
C ARG A 84 14.75 -0.65 -7.36
N ASP A 85 15.42 -1.76 -7.61
CA ASP A 85 15.56 -2.35 -8.95
C ASP A 85 14.33 -3.19 -9.34
N ASN A 86 13.50 -3.60 -8.37
CA ASN A 86 12.19 -4.23 -8.62
C ASN A 86 11.16 -3.26 -9.21
N ASN A 87 11.45 -1.96 -9.20
CA ASN A 87 10.68 -0.95 -9.91
C ASN A 87 11.44 -0.53 -11.18
N ILE A 88 10.89 -0.84 -12.35
CA ILE A 88 11.43 -0.43 -13.65
C ILE A 88 10.60 0.75 -14.13
N THR A 89 11.24 1.87 -14.46
CA THR A 89 10.57 3.01 -15.08
C THR A 89 11.16 3.31 -16.45
N THR A 90 10.43 4.01 -17.31
CA THR A 90 10.96 4.47 -18.60
C THR A 90 12.22 5.31 -18.41
N GLY A 91 12.19 6.25 -17.45
CA GLY A 91 13.35 7.10 -17.14
C GLY A 91 14.58 6.29 -16.73
N LYS A 92 14.42 5.25 -15.91
CA LYS A 92 15.53 4.42 -15.43
C LYS A 92 16.19 3.63 -16.56
N ILE A 93 15.39 3.05 -17.45
CA ILE A 93 15.90 2.32 -18.62
C ILE A 93 16.60 3.28 -19.60
N TYR A 94 15.96 4.41 -19.91
CA TYR A 94 16.51 5.38 -20.86
C TYR A 94 17.81 5.98 -20.33
N GLN A 95 17.86 6.36 -19.05
CA GLN A 95 19.10 6.82 -18.40
C GLN A 95 20.21 5.77 -18.51
N SER A 96 19.91 4.51 -18.18
CA SER A 96 20.91 3.44 -18.28
C SER A 96 21.44 3.24 -19.70
N VAL A 97 20.59 3.33 -20.72
CA VAL A 97 20.98 3.15 -22.13
C VAL A 97 21.78 4.35 -22.63
N LEU A 98 21.38 5.58 -22.27
CA LEU A 98 22.13 6.79 -22.60
C LEU A 98 23.51 6.80 -21.93
N ASP A 99 23.60 6.37 -20.67
CA ASP A 99 24.90 6.28 -19.98
C ASP A 99 25.83 5.23 -20.63
N LYS A 100 25.28 4.08 -21.05
CA LYS A 100 26.01 3.06 -21.83
C LYS A 100 26.51 3.63 -23.18
N GLU A 101 25.69 4.43 -23.85
CA GLU A 101 26.06 5.10 -25.10
C GLU A 101 27.22 6.08 -24.92
N ARG A 102 27.16 6.95 -23.90
CA ARG A 102 28.22 7.94 -23.64
C ARG A 102 29.54 7.30 -23.21
N ARG A 103 29.51 6.12 -22.59
CA ARG A 103 30.71 5.32 -22.28
C ARG A 103 31.32 4.61 -23.48
N GLY A 104 30.59 4.50 -24.59
CA GLY A 104 31.03 3.80 -25.79
C GLY A 104 30.72 2.29 -25.79
N ASP A 105 29.82 1.83 -24.91
CA ASP A 105 29.49 0.39 -24.75
C ASP A 105 28.87 -0.20 -26.03
N TYR A 106 28.29 0.63 -26.91
CA TYR A 106 27.73 0.23 -28.21
C TYR A 106 28.71 0.37 -29.40
N LEU A 107 30.00 0.59 -29.14
CA LEU A 107 31.07 0.65 -30.16
C LEU A 107 30.81 1.65 -31.30
N GLY A 108 30.21 2.80 -30.97
CA GLY A 108 29.89 3.87 -31.92
C GLY A 108 28.74 3.56 -32.88
N LYS A 109 28.01 2.45 -32.69
CA LYS A 109 26.79 2.16 -33.45
C LYS A 109 25.62 3.04 -33.00
N THR A 110 24.69 3.30 -33.91
CA THR A 110 23.45 4.03 -33.60
C THR A 110 22.57 3.24 -32.64
N VAL A 111 22.23 3.85 -31.50
CA VAL A 111 21.30 3.31 -30.50
C VAL A 111 19.86 3.64 -30.90
N GLN A 112 18.96 2.67 -30.72
CA GLN A 112 17.55 2.72 -31.12
C GLN A 112 16.67 2.06 -30.07
N VAL A 113 15.35 2.29 -30.10
CA VAL A 113 14.40 1.63 -29.20
C VAL A 113 14.46 0.10 -29.35
N VAL A 114 14.45 -0.40 -30.59
CA VAL A 114 14.68 -1.81 -30.87
C VAL A 114 16.04 -1.94 -31.57
N PRO A 115 16.95 -2.82 -31.11
CA PRO A 115 16.79 -3.70 -29.95
C PRO A 115 17.28 -3.08 -28.62
N HIS A 116 17.99 -1.95 -28.62
CA HIS A 116 18.77 -1.53 -27.44
C HIS A 116 17.94 -1.22 -26.18
N ILE A 117 16.76 -0.60 -26.29
CA ILE A 117 15.87 -0.38 -25.14
C ILE A 117 15.18 -1.69 -24.75
N THR A 118 14.74 -2.49 -25.73
CA THR A 118 14.06 -3.77 -25.46
C THR A 118 15.00 -4.80 -24.83
N ASP A 119 16.26 -4.84 -25.24
CA ASP A 119 17.31 -5.69 -24.65
C ASP A 119 17.62 -5.22 -23.23
N ALA A 120 17.76 -3.92 -23.00
CA ALA A 120 17.99 -3.38 -21.66
C ALA A 120 16.85 -3.71 -20.68
N ILE A 121 15.60 -3.74 -21.14
CA ILE A 121 14.44 -4.16 -20.34
C ILE A 121 14.53 -5.66 -20.00
N GLN A 122 14.84 -6.50 -20.99
CA GLN A 122 14.97 -7.95 -20.80
C GLN A 122 16.11 -8.30 -19.83
N GLU A 123 17.30 -7.73 -20.05
CA GLU A 123 18.47 -7.87 -19.17
C GLU A 123 18.13 -7.46 -17.73
N TRP A 124 17.36 -6.38 -17.56
CA TRP A 124 16.93 -5.90 -16.24
C TRP A 124 16.01 -6.91 -15.56
N ILE A 125 15.00 -7.42 -16.26
CA ILE A 125 14.04 -8.39 -15.73
C ILE A 125 14.77 -9.65 -15.26
N GLU A 126 15.65 -10.21 -16.10
CA GLU A 126 16.39 -11.44 -15.75
C GLU A 126 17.31 -11.23 -14.55
N ARG A 127 18.07 -10.14 -14.54
CA ARG A 127 18.97 -9.82 -13.43
C ARG A 127 18.21 -9.66 -12.12
N VAL A 128 17.13 -8.90 -12.12
CA VAL A 128 16.37 -8.57 -10.89
C VAL A 128 15.55 -9.75 -10.38
N ALA A 129 15.00 -10.57 -11.28
CA ALA A 129 14.29 -11.78 -10.88
C ALA A 129 15.17 -12.74 -10.07
N MET A 130 16.49 -12.71 -10.28
CA MET A 130 17.46 -13.55 -9.58
C MET A 130 17.85 -13.02 -8.19
N ILE A 131 17.48 -11.79 -7.83
CA ILE A 131 17.78 -11.20 -6.52
C ILE A 131 16.84 -11.81 -5.46
N PRO A 132 17.37 -12.39 -4.37
CA PRO A 132 16.55 -12.92 -3.29
C PRO A 132 15.83 -11.81 -2.53
N VAL A 133 14.51 -11.96 -2.32
CA VAL A 133 13.65 -10.97 -1.65
C VAL A 133 12.98 -11.49 -0.37
N ASP A 134 13.15 -12.78 -0.06
CA ASP A 134 12.51 -13.47 1.07
C ASP A 134 13.50 -13.78 2.22
N GLY A 135 14.73 -13.28 2.13
CA GLY A 135 15.78 -13.52 3.12
C GLY A 135 16.43 -14.90 3.05
N LYS A 136 16.09 -15.72 2.05
CA LYS A 136 16.74 -17.02 1.80
C LYS A 136 17.78 -16.91 0.70
N GLU A 137 18.77 -17.78 0.73
CA GLU A 137 19.77 -17.87 -0.34
C GLU A 137 19.16 -18.37 -1.66
N GLY A 138 19.76 -17.95 -2.77
CA GLY A 138 19.33 -18.31 -4.12
C GLY A 138 18.06 -17.59 -4.60
N PRO A 139 17.76 -17.68 -5.91
CA PRO A 139 16.66 -16.96 -6.54
C PRO A 139 15.29 -17.53 -6.16
N ALA A 140 14.24 -16.74 -6.43
CA ALA A 140 12.86 -17.21 -6.38
C ALA A 140 12.56 -18.25 -7.48
N ASP A 141 11.46 -18.99 -7.34
CA ASP A 141 11.01 -19.94 -8.37
C ASP A 141 10.22 -19.21 -9.47
N VAL A 142 9.41 -18.22 -9.06
CA VAL A 142 8.53 -17.43 -9.94
C VAL A 142 8.71 -15.94 -9.70
N CYS A 143 8.83 -15.17 -10.79
CA CYS A 143 8.77 -13.72 -10.80
C CYS A 143 7.41 -13.28 -11.37
N VAL A 144 6.62 -12.58 -10.55
CA VAL A 144 5.38 -11.92 -11.00
C VAL A 144 5.76 -10.53 -11.52
N ILE A 145 5.48 -10.26 -12.79
CA ILE A 145 5.75 -8.99 -13.44
C ILE A 145 4.41 -8.27 -13.62
N GLU A 146 4.27 -7.06 -13.10
CA GLU A 146 3.15 -6.19 -13.45
C GLU A 146 3.59 -5.14 -14.45
N LEU A 147 2.92 -5.09 -15.61
CA LEU A 147 3.01 -3.97 -16.53
C LEU A 147 1.96 -2.91 -16.16
N GLY A 148 2.44 -1.77 -15.67
CA GLY A 148 1.68 -0.56 -15.42
C GLY A 148 1.04 0.03 -16.68
N GLY A 149 0.21 1.06 -16.51
CA GLY A 149 -0.51 1.68 -17.64
C GLY A 149 -1.60 0.79 -18.26
N THR A 150 -1.96 1.09 -19.50
CA THR A 150 -2.89 0.30 -20.30
C THR A 150 -2.25 -0.16 -21.61
N ILE A 151 -2.87 -1.14 -22.27
CA ILE A 151 -2.44 -1.60 -23.59
C ILE A 151 -2.96 -0.63 -24.66
N GLY A 152 -2.06 -0.13 -25.50
CA GLY A 152 -2.37 0.80 -26.59
C GLY A 152 -1.75 2.19 -26.39
N ASP A 153 -1.27 2.48 -25.18
CA ASP A 153 -0.57 3.72 -24.84
C ASP A 153 0.83 3.74 -25.47
N ILE A 154 1.29 4.93 -25.89
CA ILE A 154 2.60 5.13 -26.51
C ILE A 154 3.71 4.79 -25.52
N GLU A 155 3.52 5.17 -24.25
CA GLU A 155 4.47 4.96 -23.17
C GLU A 155 4.73 3.47 -22.90
N SER A 156 3.74 2.62 -23.14
CA SER A 156 3.83 1.17 -22.91
C SER A 156 4.42 0.38 -24.08
N MET A 157 4.51 0.99 -25.29
CA MET A 157 4.94 0.27 -26.50
C MET A 157 6.32 -0.39 -26.37
N PRO A 158 7.38 0.28 -25.86
CA PRO A 158 8.69 -0.36 -25.72
C PRO A 158 8.68 -1.57 -24.78
N PHE A 159 7.89 -1.51 -23.71
CA PHE A 159 7.78 -2.61 -22.76
C PHE A 159 7.01 -3.80 -23.31
N ILE A 160 5.93 -3.55 -24.06
CA ILE A 160 5.14 -4.64 -24.67
C ILE A 160 5.99 -5.37 -25.71
N GLU A 161 6.73 -4.64 -26.54
CA GLU A 161 7.67 -5.23 -27.50
C GLU A 161 8.76 -6.05 -26.79
N ALA A 162 9.38 -5.48 -25.75
CA ALA A 162 10.39 -6.19 -24.95
C ALA A 162 9.84 -7.47 -24.32
N LEU A 163 8.65 -7.43 -23.72
CA LEU A 163 7.99 -8.58 -23.09
C LEU A 163 7.54 -9.62 -24.13
N GLY A 164 7.17 -9.17 -25.34
CA GLY A 164 6.88 -10.03 -26.48
C GLY A 164 8.11 -10.85 -26.86
N GLN A 165 9.24 -10.19 -27.11
CA GLN A 165 10.54 -10.84 -27.39
C GLN A 165 10.98 -11.74 -26.23
N PHE A 166 10.82 -11.26 -24.98
CA PHE A 166 11.17 -11.99 -23.77
C PHE A 166 10.43 -13.33 -23.66
N SER A 167 9.14 -13.36 -24.02
CA SER A 167 8.34 -14.59 -23.95
C SER A 167 8.88 -15.70 -24.86
N TYR A 168 9.47 -15.34 -26.01
CA TYR A 168 10.17 -16.29 -26.89
C TYR A 168 11.55 -16.64 -26.35
N HIS A 169 12.28 -15.65 -25.81
CA HIS A 169 13.63 -15.84 -25.27
C HIS A 169 13.66 -16.87 -24.13
N VAL A 170 12.76 -16.73 -23.14
CA VAL A 170 12.71 -17.66 -22.00
C VAL A 170 12.12 -19.02 -22.36
N GLY A 171 11.43 -19.12 -23.50
CA GLY A 171 10.89 -20.35 -24.04
C GLY A 171 9.55 -20.83 -23.45
N PRO A 172 8.92 -21.83 -24.09
CA PRO A 172 7.62 -22.34 -23.70
C PRO A 172 7.66 -22.98 -22.31
N GLY A 173 6.59 -22.80 -21.53
CA GLY A 173 6.50 -23.31 -20.16
C GLY A 173 7.29 -22.49 -19.13
N ASN A 174 7.87 -21.34 -19.52
CA ASN A 174 8.55 -20.42 -18.60
C ASN A 174 7.84 -19.05 -18.47
N PHE A 175 6.81 -18.80 -19.28
CA PHE A 175 6.09 -17.53 -19.33
C PHE A 175 4.56 -17.77 -19.33
N CYS A 176 3.85 -17.06 -18.47
CA CYS A 176 2.38 -17.08 -18.37
C CYS A 176 1.83 -15.65 -18.32
N LEU A 177 0.91 -15.31 -19.20
CA LEU A 177 0.30 -14.00 -19.30
C LEU A 177 -1.13 -13.99 -18.74
N ILE A 178 -1.37 -13.12 -17.76
CA ILE A 178 -2.69 -12.78 -17.22
C ILE A 178 -3.06 -11.38 -17.73
N HIS A 179 -4.18 -11.28 -18.44
CA HIS A 179 -4.68 -9.99 -18.90
C HIS A 179 -5.88 -9.56 -18.08
N VAL A 180 -5.74 -8.44 -17.37
CA VAL A 180 -6.80 -7.86 -16.52
C VAL A 180 -7.64 -6.91 -17.35
N SER A 181 -8.94 -7.17 -17.49
CA SER A 181 -9.83 -6.38 -18.35
C SER A 181 -11.15 -6.05 -17.67
N LEU A 182 -11.78 -4.94 -18.07
CA LEU A 182 -13.06 -4.49 -17.54
C LEU A 182 -14.22 -5.09 -18.33
N VAL A 183 -15.15 -5.72 -17.63
CA VAL A 183 -16.46 -6.13 -18.14
C VAL A 183 -17.53 -5.25 -17.47
N PRO A 184 -17.88 -4.10 -18.07
CA PRO A 184 -18.84 -3.19 -17.47
C PRO A 184 -20.25 -3.78 -17.47
N VAL A 185 -20.99 -3.48 -16.40
CA VAL A 185 -22.41 -3.79 -16.26
C VAL A 185 -23.19 -2.51 -16.46
N LEU A 186 -24.00 -2.43 -17.51
CA LEU A 186 -24.82 -1.24 -17.78
C LEU A 186 -26.07 -1.29 -16.89
N ASN A 187 -26.15 -0.42 -15.88
CA ASN A 187 -27.23 -0.43 -14.89
C ASN A 187 -28.65 -0.37 -15.50
N VAL A 188 -28.81 0.32 -16.63
CA VAL A 188 -30.11 0.47 -17.31
C VAL A 188 -30.67 -0.87 -17.80
N VAL A 189 -29.80 -1.80 -18.21
CA VAL A 189 -30.20 -3.09 -18.82
C VAL A 189 -29.73 -4.31 -18.03
N GLY A 190 -28.84 -4.14 -17.04
CA GLY A 190 -28.23 -5.22 -16.26
C GLY A 190 -27.28 -6.12 -17.06
N GLU A 191 -27.02 -5.81 -18.33
CA GLU A 191 -26.23 -6.64 -19.24
C GLU A 191 -24.72 -6.42 -19.05
N GLN A 192 -23.98 -7.52 -18.93
CA GLN A 192 -22.51 -7.56 -18.91
C GLN A 192 -21.96 -7.41 -20.33
N LYS A 193 -21.21 -6.34 -20.60
CA LYS A 193 -20.70 -6.03 -21.94
C LYS A 193 -19.26 -6.53 -22.13
N THR A 194 -19.07 -7.46 -23.05
CA THR A 194 -17.75 -8.10 -23.32
C THR A 194 -16.88 -7.37 -24.33
N LYS A 195 -17.41 -6.39 -25.06
CA LYS A 195 -16.74 -5.78 -26.22
C LYS A 195 -15.43 -5.07 -25.83
N PRO A 196 -15.38 -4.28 -24.75
CA PRO A 196 -14.12 -3.64 -24.33
C PRO A 196 -12.99 -4.66 -24.15
N THR A 197 -13.28 -5.80 -23.51
CA THR A 197 -12.32 -6.89 -23.34
C THR A 197 -11.89 -7.52 -24.66
N GLN A 198 -12.81 -7.72 -25.60
CA GLN A 198 -12.50 -8.26 -26.93
C GLN A 198 -11.54 -7.35 -27.71
N HIS A 199 -11.78 -6.04 -27.69
CA HIS A 199 -10.90 -5.06 -28.33
C HIS A 199 -9.53 -5.00 -27.68
N SER A 200 -9.49 -5.04 -26.34
CA SER A 200 -8.24 -5.01 -25.59
C SER A 200 -7.37 -6.25 -25.86
N VAL A 201 -7.96 -7.46 -25.87
CA VAL A 201 -7.24 -8.69 -26.24
C VAL A 201 -6.80 -8.68 -27.71
N ARG A 202 -7.58 -8.08 -28.62
CA ARG A 202 -7.15 -7.89 -30.01
C ARG A 202 -5.92 -6.97 -30.10
N GLY A 203 -5.91 -5.87 -29.36
CA GLY A 203 -4.75 -4.97 -29.28
C GLY A 203 -3.51 -5.68 -28.75
N LEU A 204 -3.64 -6.38 -27.62
CA LEU A 204 -2.56 -7.15 -27.00
C LEU A 204 -1.95 -8.19 -27.98
N ARG A 205 -2.80 -8.95 -28.69
CA ARG A 205 -2.34 -9.91 -29.71
C ARG A 205 -1.69 -9.25 -30.91
N GLY A 206 -2.18 -8.08 -31.33
CA GLY A 206 -1.56 -7.29 -32.39
C GLY A 206 -0.14 -6.84 -32.05
N LEU A 207 0.19 -6.78 -30.76
CA LEU A 207 1.52 -6.47 -30.23
C LEU A 207 2.33 -7.73 -29.86
N GLY A 208 1.91 -8.91 -30.31
CA GLY A 208 2.67 -10.16 -30.14
C GLY A 208 2.45 -10.91 -28.83
N LEU A 209 1.57 -10.44 -27.93
CA LEU A 209 1.27 -11.09 -26.66
C LEU A 209 -0.10 -11.79 -26.68
N THR A 210 -0.16 -13.04 -26.24
CA THR A 210 -1.41 -13.82 -26.17
C THR A 210 -1.69 -14.23 -24.72
N PRO A 211 -2.86 -13.86 -24.17
CA PRO A 211 -3.17 -14.15 -22.77
C PRO A 211 -3.42 -15.64 -22.54
N ASN A 212 -2.84 -16.20 -21.48
CA ASN A 212 -3.15 -17.53 -20.98
C ASN A 212 -4.40 -17.52 -20.10
N ILE A 213 -4.58 -16.43 -19.34
CA ILE A 213 -5.70 -16.23 -18.40
C ILE A 213 -6.27 -14.83 -18.63
N LEU A 214 -7.60 -14.75 -18.62
CA LEU A 214 -8.34 -13.51 -18.70
C LEU A 214 -8.98 -13.21 -17.35
N ALA A 215 -8.50 -12.18 -16.68
CA ALA A 215 -9.01 -11.72 -15.38
C ALA A 215 -10.00 -10.56 -15.58
N CYS A 216 -11.29 -10.89 -15.56
CA CYS A 216 -12.35 -9.95 -15.86
C CYS A 216 -12.86 -9.24 -14.60
N ARG A 217 -12.49 -7.97 -14.46
CA ARG A 217 -13.01 -7.05 -13.43
C ARG A 217 -14.46 -6.67 -13.76
N SER A 218 -15.36 -6.80 -12.80
CA SER A 218 -16.77 -6.40 -12.95
C SER A 218 -17.38 -6.03 -11.60
N THR A 219 -18.59 -5.46 -11.59
CA THR A 219 -19.31 -5.20 -10.33
C THR A 219 -19.98 -6.46 -9.77
N LYS A 220 -20.31 -7.42 -10.64
CA LYS A 220 -20.97 -8.69 -10.28
C LYS A 220 -20.23 -9.86 -10.92
N ALA A 221 -20.42 -11.06 -10.36
CA ALA A 221 -19.88 -12.28 -10.95
C ALA A 221 -20.35 -12.44 -12.41
N LEU A 222 -19.44 -12.87 -13.29
CA LEU A 222 -19.77 -13.09 -14.69
C LEU A 222 -20.70 -14.28 -14.89
N ASN A 223 -21.72 -14.09 -15.73
CA ASN A 223 -22.59 -15.16 -16.17
C ASN A 223 -21.82 -16.17 -17.05
N GLU A 224 -22.22 -17.44 -17.03
CA GLU A 224 -21.54 -18.49 -17.81
C GLU A 224 -21.59 -18.23 -19.33
N ASN A 225 -22.69 -17.66 -19.83
CA ASN A 225 -22.78 -17.26 -21.25
C ASN A 225 -21.78 -16.14 -21.62
N VAL A 226 -21.47 -15.25 -20.69
CA VAL A 226 -20.50 -14.16 -20.85
C VAL A 226 -19.08 -14.71 -20.85
N LYS A 227 -18.78 -15.67 -19.97
CA LYS A 227 -17.49 -16.40 -19.97
C LYS A 227 -17.30 -17.19 -21.26
N ALA A 228 -18.29 -17.95 -21.71
CA ALA A 228 -18.24 -18.70 -22.96
C ALA A 228 -18.01 -17.78 -24.17
N LYS A 229 -18.70 -16.63 -24.19
CA LYS A 229 -18.49 -15.60 -25.21
C LYS A 229 -17.06 -15.06 -25.19
N LEU A 230 -16.55 -14.67 -24.02
CA LEU A 230 -15.17 -14.18 -23.89
C LEU A 230 -14.16 -15.24 -24.33
N SER A 231 -14.36 -16.50 -23.93
CA SER A 231 -13.53 -17.62 -24.36
C SER A 231 -13.45 -17.72 -25.89
N GLN A 232 -14.61 -17.72 -26.57
CA GLN A 232 -14.68 -17.82 -28.02
C GLN A 232 -14.03 -16.63 -28.75
N PHE A 233 -14.24 -15.39 -28.28
CA PHE A 233 -13.72 -14.19 -28.97
C PHE A 233 -12.25 -13.87 -28.63
N CYS A 234 -11.81 -14.21 -27.42
CA CYS A 234 -10.46 -13.93 -26.94
C CYS A 234 -9.49 -15.11 -27.14
N HIS A 235 -9.99 -16.29 -27.52
CA HIS A 235 -9.23 -17.52 -27.72
C HIS A 235 -8.52 -17.99 -26.44
N VAL A 236 -9.22 -17.87 -25.30
CA VAL A 236 -8.77 -18.32 -23.98
C VAL A 236 -9.70 -19.44 -23.52
N PRO A 237 -9.20 -20.57 -22.96
CA PRO A 237 -10.08 -21.62 -22.43
C PRO A 237 -11.10 -21.06 -21.43
N VAL A 238 -12.32 -21.59 -21.42
CA VAL A 238 -13.40 -21.03 -20.58
C VAL A 238 -13.06 -21.11 -19.09
N GLU A 239 -12.36 -22.16 -18.69
CA GLU A 239 -11.82 -22.36 -17.34
C GLU A 239 -10.76 -21.32 -16.95
N ASN A 240 -10.13 -20.66 -17.92
CA ASN A 240 -9.13 -19.61 -17.71
C ASN A 240 -9.73 -18.19 -17.80
N VAL A 241 -11.06 -18.07 -17.94
CA VAL A 241 -11.77 -16.79 -17.85
C VAL A 241 -12.28 -16.60 -16.42
N VAL A 242 -11.48 -15.92 -15.61
CA VAL A 242 -11.77 -15.71 -14.18
C VAL A 242 -12.50 -14.39 -13.95
N THR A 243 -13.47 -14.40 -13.04
CA THR A 243 -14.20 -13.20 -12.62
C THR A 243 -13.57 -12.60 -11.37
N LEU A 244 -13.36 -11.28 -11.39
CA LEU A 244 -12.91 -10.48 -10.25
C LEU A 244 -13.99 -9.44 -9.96
N TYR A 245 -15.02 -9.81 -9.20
CA TYR A 245 -16.10 -8.88 -8.87
C TYR A 245 -15.75 -7.97 -7.68
N ASP A 246 -16.59 -6.98 -7.40
CA ASP A 246 -16.42 -6.11 -6.24
C ASP A 246 -16.55 -6.90 -4.94
N VAL A 247 -15.48 -6.89 -4.16
CA VAL A 247 -15.38 -7.58 -2.87
C VAL A 247 -15.31 -6.57 -1.73
N PRO A 248 -15.80 -6.89 -0.53
CA PRO A 248 -15.79 -5.96 0.61
C PRO A 248 -14.36 -5.65 1.10
N ASN A 249 -13.40 -6.53 0.78
CA ASN A 249 -11.99 -6.37 1.11
C ASN A 249 -11.12 -7.11 0.08
N ILE A 250 -9.98 -6.53 -0.28
CA ILE A 250 -9.00 -7.08 -1.22
C ILE A 250 -8.43 -8.44 -0.78
N TRP A 251 -8.51 -8.81 0.50
CA TRP A 251 -8.13 -10.14 0.97
C TRP A 251 -9.02 -11.27 0.45
N HIS A 252 -10.19 -10.96 -0.11
CA HIS A 252 -11.01 -11.94 -0.81
C HIS A 252 -10.47 -12.33 -2.19
N ILE A 253 -9.64 -11.49 -2.83
CA ILE A 253 -9.17 -11.72 -4.21
C ILE A 253 -8.32 -12.99 -4.35
N PRO A 254 -7.35 -13.31 -3.47
CA PRO A 254 -6.64 -14.59 -3.52
C PRO A 254 -7.58 -15.79 -3.41
N LEU A 255 -8.58 -15.72 -2.52
CA LEU A 255 -9.56 -16.80 -2.34
C LEU A 255 -10.43 -16.97 -3.58
N LEU A 256 -10.88 -15.87 -4.17
CA LEU A 256 -11.67 -15.85 -5.40
C LEU A 256 -10.91 -16.45 -6.60
N LEU A 257 -9.60 -16.19 -6.69
CA LEU A 257 -8.73 -16.78 -7.70
C LEU A 257 -8.48 -18.28 -7.45
N ARG A 258 -8.31 -18.70 -6.20
CA ARG A 258 -8.21 -20.12 -5.82
C ARG A 258 -9.47 -20.87 -6.22
N ASP A 259 -10.64 -20.36 -5.85
CA ASP A 259 -11.94 -21.03 -6.05
C ASP A 259 -12.27 -21.20 -7.55
N GLN A 260 -11.70 -20.35 -8.39
CA GLN A 260 -11.78 -20.44 -9.86
C GLN A 260 -10.59 -21.18 -10.49
N LYS A 261 -9.76 -21.88 -9.69
CA LYS A 261 -8.62 -22.68 -10.16
C LYS A 261 -7.59 -21.91 -10.99
N ALA A 262 -7.46 -20.59 -10.75
CA ALA A 262 -6.49 -19.76 -11.47
C ALA A 262 -5.05 -20.23 -11.24
N HIS A 263 -4.73 -20.67 -10.03
CA HIS A 263 -3.43 -21.25 -9.67
C HIS A 263 -3.11 -22.51 -10.50
N GLU A 264 -4.06 -23.45 -10.65
CA GLU A 264 -3.88 -24.64 -11.49
C GLU A 264 -3.56 -24.25 -12.96
N ALA A 265 -4.26 -23.26 -13.50
CA ALA A 265 -4.02 -22.74 -14.84
C ALA A 265 -2.62 -22.12 -15.00
N ILE A 266 -2.15 -21.36 -14.00
CA ILE A 266 -0.80 -20.77 -13.98
C ILE A 266 0.25 -21.88 -13.88
N LEU A 267 0.09 -22.83 -12.96
CA LEU A 267 1.02 -23.94 -12.76
C LEU A 267 1.13 -24.81 -14.02
N LYS A 268 0.02 -25.05 -14.72
CA LYS A 268 0.02 -25.74 -16.02
C LYS A 268 0.76 -24.93 -17.08
N GLY A 269 0.49 -23.62 -17.17
CA GLY A 269 1.18 -22.72 -18.12
C GLY A 269 2.69 -22.62 -17.90
N LEU A 270 3.14 -22.80 -16.66
CA LEU A 270 4.55 -22.73 -16.26
C LEU A 270 5.25 -24.09 -16.08
N ASN A 271 4.55 -25.19 -16.39
CA ASN A 271 5.03 -26.56 -16.18
C ASN A 271 5.53 -26.81 -14.74
N LEU A 272 4.73 -26.38 -13.75
CA LEU A 272 5.04 -26.45 -12.31
C LEU A 272 4.15 -27.44 -11.54
N LEU A 273 3.21 -28.13 -12.19
CA LEU A 273 2.27 -29.06 -11.54
C LEU A 273 2.95 -30.21 -10.78
N GLY A 274 4.16 -30.63 -11.20
CA GLY A 274 4.92 -31.69 -10.52
C GLY A 274 5.73 -31.23 -9.31
N VAL A 275 5.83 -29.91 -9.07
CA VAL A 275 6.65 -29.31 -8.01
C VAL A 275 5.79 -28.57 -6.98
N ALA A 276 4.73 -27.90 -7.45
CA ALA A 276 3.83 -27.14 -6.60
C ALA A 276 2.87 -28.06 -5.82
N GLY A 277 2.65 -27.72 -4.55
CA GLY A 277 1.62 -28.35 -3.72
C GLY A 277 0.26 -27.68 -3.84
N GLU A 278 -0.75 -28.29 -3.21
CA GLU A 278 -2.06 -27.67 -2.99
C GLU A 278 -1.90 -26.37 -2.18
N PRO A 279 -2.61 -25.27 -2.53
CA PRO A 279 -2.44 -23.98 -1.87
C PRO A 279 -2.94 -24.00 -0.42
N ASP A 280 -2.03 -23.85 0.54
CA ASP A 280 -2.39 -23.62 1.95
C ASP A 280 -2.67 -22.13 2.22
N LEU A 281 -3.95 -21.81 2.41
CA LEU A 281 -4.43 -20.45 2.69
C LEU A 281 -5.16 -20.35 4.04
N GLN A 282 -5.00 -21.29 4.97
CA GLN A 282 -5.80 -21.31 6.21
C GLN A 282 -5.69 -20.00 7.02
N ASP A 283 -4.48 -19.47 7.15
CA ASP A 283 -4.24 -18.19 7.81
C ASP A 283 -4.93 -17.03 7.08
N TRP A 284 -4.92 -17.05 5.74
CA TRP A 284 -5.55 -16.02 4.91
C TRP A 284 -7.07 -16.08 5.03
N ILE A 285 -7.66 -17.27 4.96
CA ILE A 285 -9.10 -17.52 5.15
C ILE A 285 -9.53 -17.03 6.53
N THR A 286 -8.76 -17.35 7.58
CA THR A 286 -9.08 -16.97 8.95
C THR A 286 -9.13 -15.44 9.10
N ARG A 287 -8.12 -14.73 8.57
CA ARG A 287 -8.10 -13.25 8.60
C ARG A 287 -9.26 -12.63 7.84
N THR A 288 -9.55 -13.13 6.64
CA THR A 288 -10.67 -12.64 5.82
C THR A 288 -12.00 -12.84 6.55
N ARG A 289 -12.22 -14.00 7.17
CA ARG A 289 -13.42 -14.28 7.98
C ARG A 289 -13.54 -13.37 9.19
N VAL A 290 -12.43 -13.11 9.90
CA VAL A 290 -12.44 -12.19 11.05
C VAL A 290 -12.91 -10.80 10.59
N TYR A 291 -12.38 -10.30 9.48
CA TYR A 291 -12.77 -9.01 8.91
C TYR A 291 -14.27 -8.93 8.60
N ASP A 292 -14.83 -9.98 7.98
CA ASP A 292 -16.23 -9.98 7.54
C ASP A 292 -17.25 -9.93 8.71
N VAL A 293 -16.84 -10.31 9.93
CA VAL A 293 -17.70 -10.34 11.13
C VAL A 293 -17.44 -9.18 12.10
N LEU A 294 -16.62 -8.18 11.73
CA LEU A 294 -16.34 -7.04 12.60
C LEU A 294 -17.53 -6.08 12.64
N HIS A 295 -18.09 -5.91 13.84
CA HIS A 295 -19.23 -5.01 14.08
C HIS A 295 -18.85 -3.81 14.97
N GLU A 296 -18.07 -4.04 16.03
CA GLU A 296 -17.67 -2.97 16.95
C GLU A 296 -16.67 -2.03 16.29
N THR A 297 -17.01 -0.75 16.20
CA THR A 297 -16.19 0.24 15.48
C THR A 297 -15.06 0.80 16.34
N VAL A 298 -14.00 1.26 15.68
CA VAL A 298 -13.01 2.19 16.22
C VAL A 298 -12.85 3.34 15.23
N LYS A 299 -13.06 4.57 15.70
CA LYS A 299 -13.01 5.78 14.89
C LYS A 299 -11.65 6.45 15.05
N ILE A 300 -10.94 6.64 13.95
CA ILE A 300 -9.62 7.28 13.95
C ILE A 300 -9.69 8.54 13.08
N ALA A 301 -9.41 9.69 13.67
CA ALA A 301 -9.25 10.94 12.94
C ALA A 301 -7.89 10.93 12.24
N MET A 302 -7.90 10.99 10.91
CA MET A 302 -6.71 11.20 10.11
C MET A 302 -6.61 12.68 9.75
N VAL A 303 -5.69 13.39 10.42
CA VAL A 303 -5.52 14.84 10.29
C VAL A 303 -4.44 15.13 9.25
N GLY A 304 -4.88 15.34 8.01
CA GLY A 304 -4.02 15.35 6.84
C GLY A 304 -4.16 16.60 5.96
N LYS A 305 -3.28 16.69 4.97
CA LYS A 305 -3.29 17.73 3.93
C LYS A 305 -4.13 17.30 2.71
N TYR A 306 -4.28 15.99 2.51
CA TYR A 306 -4.84 15.35 1.32
C TYR A 306 -6.09 14.50 1.66
N THR A 307 -7.13 15.11 2.22
CA THR A 307 -8.33 14.37 2.64
C THR A 307 -9.25 13.93 1.51
N GLY A 308 -9.14 14.56 0.33
CA GLY A 308 -9.95 14.23 -0.85
C GLY A 308 -9.45 13.05 -1.69
N LEU A 309 -8.23 12.57 -1.44
CA LEU A 309 -7.63 11.42 -2.13
C LEU A 309 -7.14 10.40 -1.11
N SER A 310 -7.87 9.27 -1.01
CA SER A 310 -7.49 8.14 -0.15
C SER A 310 -6.09 7.59 -0.46
N ASP A 311 -5.68 7.69 -1.72
CA ASP A 311 -4.47 7.06 -2.23
C ASP A 311 -3.21 7.78 -1.74
N SER A 312 -3.31 9.05 -1.34
CA SER A 312 -2.21 9.81 -0.75
C SER A 312 -1.82 9.31 0.65
N TYR A 313 -2.63 8.46 1.28
CA TYR A 313 -2.40 7.89 2.61
C TYR A 313 -2.67 6.38 2.66
N LEU A 314 -2.57 5.68 1.52
CA LEU A 314 -2.98 4.29 1.43
C LEU A 314 -2.20 3.39 2.41
N SER A 315 -0.90 3.60 2.59
CA SER A 315 -0.07 2.81 3.51
C SER A 315 -0.54 2.96 4.95
N VAL A 316 -0.86 4.19 5.38
CA VAL A 316 -1.40 4.48 6.70
C VAL A 316 -2.77 3.80 6.88
N LEU A 317 -3.65 3.87 5.87
CA LEU A 317 -4.95 3.19 5.89
C LEU A 317 -4.79 1.66 6.01
N LYS A 318 -3.86 1.05 5.26
CA LYS A 318 -3.58 -0.38 5.36
C LYS A 318 -3.02 -0.74 6.74
N ALA A 319 -2.13 0.08 7.30
CA ALA A 319 -1.57 -0.18 8.62
C ALA A 319 -2.62 -0.11 9.74
N LEU A 320 -3.52 0.88 9.69
CA LEU A 320 -4.69 0.97 10.56
C LEU A 320 -5.62 -0.23 10.39
N LEU A 321 -5.90 -0.63 9.15
CA LEU A 321 -6.73 -1.80 8.85
C LEU A 321 -6.13 -3.08 9.46
N HIS A 322 -4.84 -3.33 9.25
CA HIS A 322 -4.16 -4.50 9.81
C HIS A 322 -4.26 -4.54 11.34
N ALA A 323 -4.00 -3.41 12.00
CA ALA A 323 -4.13 -3.29 13.45
C ALA A 323 -5.58 -3.48 13.94
N SER A 324 -6.55 -2.89 13.25
CA SER A 324 -7.97 -3.00 13.59
C SER A 324 -8.50 -4.43 13.56
N VAL A 325 -8.08 -5.23 12.56
CA VAL A 325 -8.47 -6.63 12.44
C VAL A 325 -7.92 -7.45 13.61
N VAL A 326 -6.68 -7.20 14.03
CA VAL A 326 -6.08 -7.87 15.20
C VAL A 326 -6.79 -7.50 16.50
N CYS A 327 -7.18 -6.23 16.67
CA CYS A 327 -7.97 -5.77 17.82
C CYS A 327 -9.47 -6.10 17.72
N ARG A 328 -9.90 -6.80 16.66
CA ARG A 328 -11.31 -7.13 16.36
C ARG A 328 -12.22 -5.90 16.34
N ARG A 329 -11.75 -4.81 15.74
CA ARG A 329 -12.50 -3.56 15.56
C ARG A 329 -12.71 -3.27 14.08
N LYS A 330 -13.91 -2.85 13.71
CA LYS A 330 -14.21 -2.29 12.40
C LYS A 330 -13.64 -0.87 12.33
N LEU A 331 -12.61 -0.69 11.52
CA LEU A 331 -12.00 0.62 11.31
C LEU A 331 -12.98 1.58 10.64
N VAL A 332 -13.13 2.77 11.23
CA VAL A 332 -13.77 3.93 10.63
C VAL A 332 -12.74 5.06 10.64
N VAL A 333 -12.41 5.59 9.46
CA VAL A 333 -11.47 6.69 9.33
C VAL A 333 -12.25 7.97 9.07
N GLU A 334 -12.10 8.93 9.98
CA GLU A 334 -12.66 10.27 9.84
C GLU A 334 -11.59 11.19 9.24
N TRP A 335 -11.86 11.73 8.06
CA TRP A 335 -10.92 12.57 7.34
C TRP A 335 -11.05 14.02 7.81
N VAL A 336 -9.99 14.54 8.44
CA VAL A 336 -9.96 15.91 8.93
C VAL A 336 -8.89 16.69 8.16
N ALA A 337 -9.31 17.65 7.34
CA ALA A 337 -8.37 18.48 6.61
C ALA A 337 -7.73 19.45 7.62
N ALA A 338 -6.41 19.46 7.70
CA ALA A 338 -5.73 20.23 8.73
C ALA A 338 -6.04 21.74 8.62
N GLY A 339 -6.10 22.28 7.40
CA GLY A 339 -6.47 23.69 7.19
C GLY A 339 -7.87 24.04 7.70
N ASP A 340 -8.79 23.07 7.80
CA ASP A 340 -10.15 23.31 8.29
C ASP A 340 -10.19 23.53 9.81
N LEU A 341 -9.13 23.18 10.54
CA LEU A 341 -9.00 23.42 11.98
C LEU A 341 -8.40 24.78 12.33
N GLU A 342 -8.00 25.57 11.34
CA GLU A 342 -7.29 26.85 11.55
C GLU A 342 -8.25 28.03 11.76
N ASP A 343 -7.76 29.07 12.45
CA ASP A 343 -8.55 30.27 12.78
C ASP A 343 -9.04 31.04 11.55
N VAL A 344 -8.32 30.93 10.43
CA VAL A 344 -8.74 31.51 9.15
C VAL A 344 -10.06 30.88 8.70
N THR A 345 -10.13 29.54 8.69
CA THR A 345 -11.36 28.80 8.36
C THR A 345 -12.47 29.07 9.36
N ALA A 346 -12.15 29.26 10.64
CA ALA A 346 -13.15 29.64 11.65
C ALA A 346 -13.87 30.96 11.30
N LYS A 347 -13.19 31.88 10.62
CA LYS A 347 -13.74 33.17 10.18
C LYS A 347 -14.40 33.09 8.79
N GLU A 348 -13.75 32.40 7.85
CA GLU A 348 -14.17 32.37 6.44
C GLU A 348 -15.25 31.32 6.16
N ALA A 349 -15.20 30.17 6.83
CA ALA A 349 -16.13 29.06 6.65
C ALA A 349 -16.47 28.36 8.00
N PRO A 350 -17.26 29.01 8.87
CA PRO A 350 -17.55 28.52 10.22
C PRO A 350 -18.15 27.10 10.27
N ASP A 351 -18.97 26.74 9.29
CA ASP A 351 -19.59 25.41 9.21
C ASP A 351 -18.57 24.31 8.89
N VAL A 352 -17.61 24.59 8.01
CA VAL A 352 -16.51 23.67 7.67
C VAL A 352 -15.62 23.46 8.90
N TYR A 353 -15.25 24.55 9.57
CA TYR A 353 -14.48 24.52 10.82
C TYR A 353 -15.19 23.69 11.90
N LYS A 354 -16.48 23.95 12.11
CA LYS A 354 -17.30 23.21 13.09
C LYS A 354 -17.37 21.72 12.75
N ASN A 355 -17.53 21.36 11.48
CA ASN A 355 -17.55 19.97 11.04
C ASN A 355 -16.20 19.28 11.30
N ALA A 356 -15.08 19.90 10.94
CA ALA A 356 -13.73 19.37 11.21
C ALA A 356 -13.50 19.10 12.70
N TRP A 357 -13.93 20.02 13.58
CA TRP A 357 -13.88 19.82 15.03
C TRP A 357 -14.79 18.71 15.53
N ASN A 358 -16.00 18.56 14.97
CA ASN A 358 -16.91 17.48 15.35
C ASN A 358 -16.31 16.12 15.00
N LEU A 359 -15.70 15.98 13.82
CA LEU A 359 -15.01 14.76 13.40
C LEU A 359 -13.83 14.43 14.33
N LEU A 360 -12.99 15.43 14.64
CA LEU A 360 -11.85 15.27 15.55
C LEU A 360 -12.30 14.85 16.96
N LYS A 361 -13.28 15.55 17.54
CA LYS A 361 -13.80 15.27 18.89
C LYS A 361 -14.60 13.97 18.98
N GLY A 362 -15.18 13.52 17.86
CA GLY A 362 -15.95 12.28 17.77
C GLY A 362 -15.12 11.02 17.52
N SER A 363 -13.79 11.15 17.45
CA SER A 363 -12.87 10.05 17.18
C SER A 363 -12.23 9.48 18.45
N ASP A 364 -11.98 8.17 18.46
CA ASP A 364 -11.38 7.42 19.57
C ASP A 364 -9.84 7.52 19.59
N GLY A 365 -9.24 8.00 18.49
CA GLY A 365 -7.80 8.22 18.34
C GLY A 365 -7.48 9.16 17.18
N VAL A 366 -6.28 9.73 17.19
CA VAL A 366 -5.79 10.71 16.23
C VAL A 366 -4.49 10.23 15.59
N VAL A 367 -4.41 10.32 14.26
CA VAL A 367 -3.18 10.14 13.49
C VAL A 367 -2.84 11.41 12.75
N VAL A 368 -1.61 11.88 12.92
CA VAL A 368 -1.01 12.92 12.08
C VAL A 368 0.06 12.25 11.21
N PRO A 369 -0.22 11.99 9.92
CA PRO A 369 0.71 11.35 9.01
C PRO A 369 1.84 12.30 8.58
N GLY A 370 2.79 11.75 7.82
CA GLY A 370 3.83 12.54 7.16
C GLY A 370 3.28 13.61 6.23
N GLY A 371 4.11 14.59 5.88
CA GLY A 371 3.76 15.66 4.95
C GLY A 371 4.95 16.57 4.67
N PHE A 372 4.75 17.52 3.78
CA PHE A 372 5.75 18.50 3.37
C PHE A 372 5.12 19.87 3.16
N GLY A 373 5.92 20.90 3.39
CA GLY A 373 5.51 22.30 3.30
C GLY A 373 4.66 22.76 4.49
N ASP A 374 4.41 24.07 4.51
CA ASP A 374 3.77 24.85 5.57
C ASP A 374 2.23 24.66 5.65
N ARG A 375 1.58 24.36 4.53
CA ARG A 375 0.10 24.26 4.46
C ARG A 375 -0.46 23.24 5.45
N GLY A 376 -1.32 23.71 6.36
CA GLY A 376 -2.02 22.89 7.34
C GLY A 376 -1.16 22.50 8.56
N VAL A 377 0.04 23.06 8.72
CA VAL A 377 0.89 22.79 9.90
C VAL A 377 0.19 23.24 11.18
N GLN A 378 -0.40 24.43 11.19
CA GLN A 378 -1.06 24.97 12.38
C GLN A 378 -2.27 24.13 12.80
N GLY A 379 -3.09 23.70 11.83
CA GLY A 379 -4.19 22.77 12.12
C GLY A 379 -3.74 21.44 12.74
N LYS A 380 -2.58 20.91 12.32
CA LYS A 380 -2.00 19.70 12.93
C LYS A 380 -1.51 19.94 14.35
N ILE A 381 -0.90 21.10 14.63
CA ILE A 381 -0.50 21.50 16.00
C ILE A 381 -1.74 21.55 16.91
N ILE A 382 -2.83 22.16 16.43
CA ILE A 382 -4.12 22.21 17.15
C ILE A 382 -4.65 20.81 17.45
N ALA A 383 -4.60 19.90 16.49
CA ALA A 383 -5.05 18.52 16.69
C ALA A 383 -4.18 17.75 17.70
N ALA A 384 -2.85 17.90 17.65
CA ALA A 384 -1.94 17.29 18.61
C ALA A 384 -2.19 17.83 20.04
N LYS A 385 -2.40 19.14 20.17
CA LYS A 385 -2.77 19.80 21.43
C LYS A 385 -4.06 19.24 22.00
N TYR A 386 -5.10 19.15 21.16
CA TYR A 386 -6.39 18.59 21.56
C TYR A 386 -6.22 17.15 22.07
N ALA A 387 -5.48 16.31 21.34
CA ALA A 387 -5.25 14.93 21.74
C ALA A 387 -4.52 14.84 23.10
N ARG A 388 -3.44 15.62 23.28
CA ARG A 388 -2.67 15.69 24.53
C ARG A 388 -3.53 16.12 25.73
N GLU A 389 -4.28 17.19 25.60
CA GLU A 389 -5.06 17.78 26.70
C GLU A 389 -6.27 16.92 27.08
N ASN A 390 -6.89 16.25 26.11
CA ASN A 390 -8.09 15.45 26.32
C ASN A 390 -7.81 13.94 26.50
N LYS A 391 -6.53 13.56 26.58
CA LYS A 391 -6.08 12.17 26.75
C LYS A 391 -6.53 11.24 25.62
N VAL A 392 -6.71 11.76 24.41
CA VAL A 392 -7.09 10.98 23.22
C VAL A 392 -5.85 10.33 22.63
N PRO A 393 -5.82 9.00 22.42
CA PRO A 393 -4.70 8.30 21.81
C PRO A 393 -4.18 8.98 20.52
N PHE A 394 -2.88 9.24 20.47
CA PHE A 394 -2.22 9.99 19.40
C PHE A 394 -1.04 9.22 18.81
N LEU A 395 -0.95 9.20 17.47
CA LEU A 395 0.22 8.74 16.73
C LEU A 395 0.67 9.81 15.71
N GLY A 396 1.87 10.35 15.91
CA GLY A 396 2.55 11.22 14.96
C GLY A 396 3.55 10.46 14.11
N ILE A 397 3.50 10.59 12.79
CA ILE A 397 4.39 9.90 11.84
C ILE A 397 5.22 10.91 11.07
N CYS A 398 6.54 10.78 11.10
CA CYS A 398 7.49 11.68 10.44
C CYS A 398 7.20 13.14 10.85
N LEU A 399 6.60 13.94 9.97
CA LEU A 399 6.10 15.28 10.30
C LEU A 399 5.19 15.28 11.54
N GLY A 400 4.34 14.28 11.74
CA GLY A 400 3.46 14.21 12.92
C GLY A 400 4.22 14.16 14.25
N MET A 401 5.41 13.54 14.29
CA MET A 401 6.29 13.55 15.46
C MET A 401 6.89 14.94 15.70
N GLN A 402 7.32 15.60 14.62
CA GLN A 402 7.81 16.98 14.68
C GLN A 402 6.73 17.96 15.17
N ILE A 403 5.49 17.81 14.69
CA ILE A 403 4.34 18.60 15.13
C ILE A 403 4.08 18.42 16.63
N ALA A 404 4.18 17.19 17.15
CA ALA A 404 4.00 16.94 18.57
C ALA A 404 5.10 17.61 19.42
N VAL A 405 6.34 17.66 18.95
CA VAL A 405 7.44 18.39 19.62
C VAL A 405 7.19 19.90 19.60
N ILE A 406 6.78 20.45 18.44
CA ILE A 406 6.47 21.88 18.29
C ILE A 406 5.31 22.28 19.21
N GLU A 407 4.22 21.50 19.21
CA GLU A 407 3.07 21.73 20.08
C GLU A 407 3.48 21.73 21.56
N PHE A 408 4.29 20.76 21.97
CA PHE A 408 4.74 20.66 23.35
C PHE A 408 5.62 21.85 23.75
N ALA A 409 6.49 22.34 22.87
CA ALA A 409 7.28 23.54 23.11
C ALA A 409 6.40 24.78 23.31
N GLN A 410 5.41 24.96 22.44
CA GLN A 410 4.49 26.11 22.49
C GLN A 410 3.59 26.08 23.73
N SER A 411 3.04 24.90 24.06
CA SER A 411 2.03 24.76 25.11
C SER A 411 2.61 24.55 26.51
N ILE A 412 3.66 23.73 26.65
CA ILE A 412 4.20 23.32 27.96
C ILE A 412 5.45 24.11 28.34
N LEU A 413 6.37 24.33 27.40
CA LEU A 413 7.57 25.13 27.66
C LEU A 413 7.32 26.64 27.57
N GLY A 414 6.15 27.06 27.07
CA GLY A 414 5.79 28.48 26.91
C GLY A 414 6.56 29.19 25.78
N LEU A 415 7.20 28.43 24.89
CA LEU A 415 7.97 28.96 23.76
C LEU A 415 7.02 29.21 22.57
N HIS A 416 6.25 30.28 22.62
CA HIS A 416 5.13 30.51 21.69
C HIS A 416 5.52 30.61 20.21
N ASP A 417 6.74 31.06 19.89
CA ASP A 417 7.26 31.14 18.52
C ASP A 417 8.04 29.88 18.11
N ALA A 418 8.10 28.85 18.97
CA ALA A 418 8.77 27.59 18.66
C ALA A 418 8.24 26.96 17.37
N ASN A 419 9.14 26.65 16.45
CA ASN A 419 8.76 26.09 15.15
C ASN A 419 9.88 25.23 14.52
N SER A 420 9.58 24.64 13.37
CA SER A 420 10.57 24.05 12.47
C SER A 420 11.20 25.11 11.59
N THR A 421 12.51 25.02 11.36
CA THR A 421 13.20 25.84 10.36
C THR A 421 12.73 25.57 8.93
N GLU A 422 11.96 24.49 8.69
CA GLU A 422 11.28 24.25 7.41
C GLU A 422 10.16 25.28 7.16
N PHE A 423 9.41 25.65 8.20
CA PHE A 423 8.19 26.45 8.10
C PHE A 423 8.44 27.91 8.47
N ASP A 424 9.27 28.13 9.49
CA ASP A 424 9.68 29.45 9.93
C ASP A 424 11.20 29.47 10.17
N PRO A 425 12.01 29.87 9.18
CA PRO A 425 13.45 29.97 9.32
C PRO A 425 13.91 31.05 10.30
N GLN A 426 13.02 31.95 10.75
CA GLN A 426 13.35 33.09 11.62
C GLN A 426 12.91 32.88 13.07
N THR A 427 12.32 31.72 13.41
CA THR A 427 11.96 31.38 14.79
C THR A 427 13.16 31.53 15.74
N SER A 428 12.93 32.12 16.91
CA SER A 428 13.98 32.21 17.94
C SER A 428 14.16 30.91 18.72
N HIS A 429 13.20 29.97 18.59
CA HIS A 429 13.20 28.66 19.25
C HIS A 429 13.06 27.53 18.21
N PRO A 430 14.11 27.24 17.41
CA PRO A 430 14.08 26.23 16.36
C PRO A 430 14.08 24.82 16.96
N CYS A 431 12.89 24.29 17.23
CA CYS A 431 12.68 22.97 17.82
C CYS A 431 13.01 21.83 16.87
N VAL A 432 12.87 22.10 15.57
CA VAL A 432 13.16 21.17 14.49
C VAL A 432 14.06 21.88 13.48
N ILE A 433 15.19 21.27 13.17
CA ILE A 433 16.26 21.87 12.36
C ILE A 433 16.61 21.00 11.16
N PHE A 434 17.11 21.64 10.10
CA PHE A 434 17.64 20.93 8.95
C PHE A 434 18.94 20.20 9.33
N MET A 435 18.91 18.86 9.34
CA MET A 435 20.06 18.01 9.72
C MET A 435 20.19 16.81 8.75
N PRO A 436 20.54 17.08 7.47
CA PRO A 436 20.62 16.05 6.44
C PRO A 436 21.70 15.00 6.73
N GLU A 437 21.62 13.86 6.06
CA GLU A 437 22.72 12.90 6.04
C GLU A 437 23.83 13.38 5.09
N GLY A 438 25.08 13.25 5.52
CA GLY A 438 26.22 13.42 4.63
C GLY A 438 26.39 12.16 3.78
N SER A 439 26.58 12.33 2.47
CA SER A 439 26.89 11.23 1.56
C SER A 439 28.33 11.33 1.06
N LYS A 440 29.02 10.18 1.01
CA LYS A 440 30.35 10.08 0.38
C LYS A 440 30.26 10.03 -1.16
N THR A 441 29.09 9.73 -1.71
CA THR A 441 28.87 9.53 -3.15
C THR A 441 28.06 10.66 -3.79
N HIS A 442 27.29 11.42 -3.00
CA HIS A 442 26.48 12.55 -3.47
C HIS A 442 26.90 13.81 -2.72
N MET A 443 27.29 14.86 -3.47
CA MET A 443 27.59 16.16 -2.88
C MET A 443 26.29 16.88 -2.47
N GLY A 444 26.28 17.51 -1.28
CA GLY A 444 25.12 18.21 -0.71
C GLY A 444 24.48 17.49 0.49
N GLY A 445 23.46 18.11 1.07
CA GLY A 445 22.69 17.51 2.17
C GLY A 445 21.69 16.48 1.67
N THR A 446 22.00 15.19 1.81
CA THR A 446 21.12 14.11 1.36
C THR A 446 19.99 13.83 2.35
N MET A 447 18.85 13.34 1.83
CA MET A 447 17.71 12.93 2.66
C MET A 447 18.06 11.68 3.48
N ARG A 448 17.59 11.61 4.73
CA ARG A 448 17.61 10.38 5.51
C ARG A 448 16.55 9.43 4.94
N LEU A 449 17.02 8.39 4.25
CA LEU A 449 16.17 7.57 3.37
C LEU A 449 16.46 6.07 3.50
N GLY A 450 15.40 5.26 3.50
CA GLY A 450 15.48 3.80 3.58
C GLY A 450 15.55 3.28 5.01
N SER A 451 15.94 2.01 5.17
CA SER A 451 16.00 1.38 6.49
C SER A 451 17.14 1.97 7.31
N ARG A 452 16.84 2.38 8.55
CA ARG A 452 17.82 2.79 9.56
C ARG A 452 17.48 2.13 10.88
N ARG A 453 18.49 1.97 11.72
CA ARG A 453 18.34 1.41 13.05
C ARG A 453 18.02 2.49 14.07
N THR A 454 16.99 2.22 14.87
CA THR A 454 16.59 3.03 16.02
C THR A 454 16.74 2.21 17.29
N TYR A 455 17.51 2.71 18.24
CA TYR A 455 17.78 2.05 19.52
C TYR A 455 16.84 2.61 20.58
N PHE A 456 16.15 1.73 21.31
CA PHE A 456 15.37 2.15 22.46
C PHE A 456 16.30 2.41 23.64
N LYS A 457 16.32 3.65 24.14
CA LYS A 457 17.20 4.09 25.23
C LYS A 457 16.52 4.02 26.60
N VAL A 458 15.20 4.11 26.62
CA VAL A 458 14.40 4.11 27.85
C VAL A 458 13.85 2.71 28.11
N PRO A 459 14.19 2.05 29.23
CA PRO A 459 13.62 0.76 29.60
C PRO A 459 12.11 0.84 29.76
N ASN A 460 11.40 -0.24 29.39
CA ASN A 460 9.95 -0.40 29.60
C ASN A 460 9.05 0.65 28.94
N CYS A 461 9.55 1.43 27.97
CA CYS A 461 8.71 2.33 27.16
C CYS A 461 7.66 1.54 26.36
N LYS A 462 6.54 2.18 26.02
CA LYS A 462 5.41 1.51 25.36
C LYS A 462 5.81 1.01 23.97
N SER A 463 6.59 1.80 23.25
CA SER A 463 7.08 1.47 21.92
C SER A 463 7.94 0.20 21.94
N ALA A 464 8.94 0.11 22.82
CA ALA A 464 9.77 -1.09 22.93
C ALA A 464 8.95 -2.33 23.26
N LYS A 465 7.97 -2.23 24.18
CA LYS A 465 7.04 -3.33 24.51
C LYS A 465 6.22 -3.78 23.32
N LEU A 466 5.68 -2.84 22.54
CA LEU A 466 4.93 -3.15 21.30
C LEU A 466 5.82 -3.82 20.24
N TYR A 467 7.11 -3.49 20.23
CA TYR A 467 8.13 -4.19 19.42
C TYR A 467 8.71 -5.44 20.10
N GLY A 468 8.05 -5.99 21.13
CA GLY A 468 8.45 -7.25 21.77
C GLY A 468 9.66 -7.14 22.71
N ASN A 469 9.86 -5.98 23.33
CA ASN A 469 11.04 -5.63 24.15
C ASN A 469 12.37 -5.70 23.38
N ALA A 470 12.34 -5.43 22.07
CA ALA A 470 13.56 -5.32 21.28
C ALA A 470 14.43 -4.15 21.78
N SER A 471 15.75 -4.31 21.75
CA SER A 471 16.70 -3.24 22.07
C SER A 471 16.84 -2.21 20.95
N PHE A 472 16.54 -2.61 19.71
CA PHE A 472 16.49 -1.76 18.55
C PHE A 472 15.47 -2.29 17.54
N VAL A 473 15.06 -1.41 16.63
CA VAL A 473 14.24 -1.74 15.47
C VAL A 473 14.84 -1.13 14.23
N ASP A 474 14.66 -1.80 13.09
CA ASP A 474 15.04 -1.26 11.79
C ASP A 474 13.75 -0.81 11.08
N GLU A 475 13.59 0.48 10.83
CA GLU A 475 12.40 1.08 10.20
C GLU A 475 12.80 2.02 9.05
N ARG A 476 11.84 2.38 8.19
CA ARG A 476 12.11 3.16 6.97
C ARG A 476 11.92 4.65 7.22
N HIS A 477 12.89 5.45 6.80
CA HIS A 477 12.86 6.90 6.90
C HIS A 477 12.70 7.55 5.52
N ARG A 478 12.11 8.75 5.51
CA ARG A 478 12.02 9.63 4.36
C ARG A 478 11.82 11.08 4.82
N HIS A 479 12.88 11.70 5.32
CA HIS A 479 12.83 13.07 5.83
C HIS A 479 14.20 13.76 5.82
N ARG A 480 14.21 15.06 6.11
CA ARG A 480 15.42 15.91 6.12
C ARG A 480 15.61 16.71 7.40
N TYR A 481 14.59 16.76 8.25
CA TYR A 481 14.51 17.62 9.43
C TYR A 481 14.43 16.76 10.68
N GLU A 482 15.12 17.20 11.71
CA GLU A 482 15.32 16.47 12.96
C GLU A 482 15.02 17.39 14.14
N VAL A 483 14.63 16.80 15.27
CA VAL A 483 14.52 17.55 16.52
C VAL A 483 15.89 18.16 16.86
N ASN A 484 15.89 19.43 17.27
CA ASN A 484 17.11 20.12 17.66
C ASN A 484 17.72 19.46 18.91
N PRO A 485 18.91 18.84 18.81
CA PRO A 485 19.52 18.13 19.93
C PRO A 485 19.76 19.03 21.15
N ASP A 486 20.00 20.33 20.94
CA ASP A 486 20.28 21.29 22.00
C ASP A 486 19.05 21.58 22.88
N MET A 487 17.84 21.32 22.36
CA MET A 487 16.57 21.51 23.08
C MET A 487 16.07 20.23 23.75
N VAL A 488 16.62 19.06 23.42
CA VAL A 488 16.20 17.75 23.97
C VAL A 488 16.16 17.73 25.50
N PRO A 489 17.19 18.23 26.23
CA PRO A 489 17.15 18.23 27.70
C PRO A 489 15.98 19.05 28.27
N GLN A 490 15.57 20.14 27.60
CA GLN A 490 14.46 20.99 28.05
C GLN A 490 13.12 20.24 27.96
N PHE A 491 12.91 19.51 26.86
CA PHE A 491 11.74 18.67 26.66
C PHE A 491 11.67 17.52 27.66
N GLU A 492 12.77 16.81 27.90
CA GLU A 492 12.82 15.69 28.86
C GLU A 492 12.52 16.15 30.28
N ASN A 493 13.10 17.29 30.70
CA ASN A 493 12.84 17.89 32.01
C ASN A 493 11.37 18.31 32.19
N ALA A 494 10.67 18.65 31.10
CA ALA A 494 9.26 18.98 31.11
C ALA A 494 8.33 17.76 30.95
N GLY A 495 8.89 16.56 30.77
CA GLY A 495 8.15 15.30 30.76
C GLY A 495 7.88 14.67 29.39
N LEU A 496 8.36 15.26 28.30
CA LEU A 496 8.34 14.62 26.97
C LEU A 496 9.58 13.73 26.82
N SER A 497 9.41 12.42 26.75
CA SER A 497 10.52 11.46 26.75
C SER A 497 10.92 11.06 25.33
N PHE A 498 12.21 11.16 25.00
CA PHE A 498 12.77 10.61 23.76
C PHE A 498 13.23 9.17 24.00
N VAL A 499 12.35 8.22 23.70
CA VAL A 499 12.57 6.81 24.04
C VAL A 499 13.41 6.07 23.01
N GLY A 500 13.55 6.60 21.79
CA GLY A 500 14.31 6.01 20.70
C GLY A 500 15.23 7.03 20.02
N SER A 501 16.46 6.62 19.71
CA SER A 501 17.44 7.44 18.99
C SER A 501 18.28 6.63 18.02
N ASP A 502 18.98 7.32 17.12
CA ASP A 502 19.91 6.72 16.17
C ASP A 502 21.18 6.15 16.85
N GLU A 503 22.08 5.58 16.07
CA GLU A 503 23.36 5.04 16.55
C GLU A 503 24.22 6.07 17.27
N THR A 504 24.20 7.31 16.79
CA THR A 504 24.99 8.40 17.38
C THR A 504 24.36 8.96 18.65
N GLY A 505 23.07 8.68 18.87
CA GLY A 505 22.27 9.29 19.94
C GLY A 505 21.98 10.77 19.73
N ARG A 506 22.34 11.36 18.58
CA ARG A 506 22.05 12.77 18.27
C ARG A 506 20.65 12.95 17.68
N ARG A 507 20.16 11.99 16.90
CA ARG A 507 18.84 12.08 16.27
C ARG A 507 17.84 11.34 17.12
N MET A 508 16.80 12.06 17.54
CA MET A 508 15.70 11.48 18.30
C MET A 508 14.63 10.97 17.35
N GLU A 509 14.32 9.69 17.45
CA GLU A 509 13.51 8.97 16.46
C GLU A 509 12.12 8.61 17.00
N VAL A 510 11.97 8.49 18.33
CA VAL A 510 10.69 8.14 18.95
C VAL A 510 10.47 8.98 20.21
N ILE A 511 9.30 9.61 20.31
CA ILE A 511 8.83 10.32 21.51
C ILE A 511 7.66 9.59 22.16
N GLU A 512 7.60 9.66 23.48
CA GLU A 512 6.45 9.27 24.28
C GLU A 512 6.14 10.35 25.32
N LEU A 513 4.86 10.57 25.61
CA LEU A 513 4.43 11.31 26.79
C LEU A 513 3.97 10.31 27.87
N PRO A 514 4.78 10.01 28.90
CA PRO A 514 4.49 8.94 29.85
C PRO A 514 3.18 9.12 30.63
N SER A 515 2.79 10.37 30.90
CA SER A 515 1.56 10.73 31.63
C SER A 515 0.27 10.54 30.82
N HIS A 516 0.38 10.27 29.51
CA HIS A 516 -0.75 10.13 28.59
C HIS A 516 -1.03 8.63 28.28
N PRO A 517 -2.29 8.20 28.09
CA PRO A 517 -2.62 6.80 27.78
C PRO A 517 -1.84 6.24 26.59
N TYR A 518 -1.84 6.97 25.48
CA TYR A 518 -1.00 6.68 24.30
C TYR A 518 -0.72 7.96 23.53
N PHE A 519 0.49 8.51 23.63
CA PHE A 519 0.91 9.67 22.84
C PHE A 519 2.31 9.37 22.36
N VAL A 520 2.40 8.89 21.12
CA VAL A 520 3.64 8.40 20.52
C VAL A 520 3.87 9.15 19.23
N GLY A 521 5.12 9.56 19.00
CA GLY A 521 5.57 10.09 17.71
C GLY A 521 6.77 9.31 17.24
N ALA A 522 6.83 8.96 15.97
CA ALA A 522 7.99 8.34 15.34
C ALA A 522 8.44 9.15 14.11
N GLN A 523 9.75 9.34 13.95
CA GLN A 523 10.32 9.96 12.75
C GLN A 523 10.28 9.04 11.53
N PHE A 524 10.44 7.73 11.73
CA PHE A 524 10.27 6.75 10.67
C PHE A 524 8.80 6.60 10.26
N HIS A 525 8.58 5.87 9.17
CA HIS A 525 7.28 5.51 8.61
C HIS A 525 6.91 4.07 8.97
N PRO A 526 6.26 3.83 10.13
CA PRO A 526 5.88 2.48 10.59
C PRO A 526 4.88 1.77 9.67
N GLU A 527 4.21 2.50 8.78
CA GLU A 527 3.18 2.00 7.86
C GLU A 527 3.73 1.13 6.72
N PHE A 528 5.00 1.35 6.30
CA PHE A 528 5.59 0.63 5.18
C PHE A 528 5.89 -0.84 5.51
N LYS A 529 6.21 -1.13 6.77
CA LYS A 529 6.50 -2.50 7.25
C LYS A 529 5.28 -3.25 7.78
N SER A 530 4.10 -2.63 7.82
CA SER A 530 2.86 -3.30 8.22
C SER A 530 2.48 -4.41 7.24
N ARG A 531 2.07 -5.59 7.74
CA ARG A 531 1.57 -6.73 6.95
C ARG A 531 0.21 -7.21 7.48
N PRO A 532 -0.65 -7.85 6.67
CA PRO A 532 -1.96 -8.34 7.14
C PRO A 532 -1.92 -9.28 8.35
N GLY A 533 -0.88 -10.10 8.47
CA GLY A 533 -0.66 -11.01 9.61
C GLY A 533 0.33 -10.50 10.67
N LYS A 534 0.99 -9.36 10.42
CA LYS A 534 1.99 -8.75 11.29
C LYS A 534 1.78 -7.24 11.24
N PRO A 535 0.77 -6.70 11.95
CA PRO A 535 0.49 -5.27 11.92
C PRO A 535 1.67 -4.50 12.47
N SER A 536 1.84 -3.27 12.00
CA SER A 536 2.84 -2.35 12.53
C SER A 536 2.60 -2.08 14.02
N ALA A 537 3.66 -2.15 14.82
CA ALA A 537 3.60 -2.10 16.29
C ALA A 537 2.97 -0.79 16.80
N LEU A 538 3.36 0.35 16.24
CA LEU A 538 2.84 1.66 16.68
C LEU A 538 1.38 1.88 16.26
N PHE A 539 0.94 1.32 15.14
CA PHE A 539 -0.46 1.34 14.74
C PHE A 539 -1.31 0.40 15.61
N LEU A 540 -0.78 -0.77 15.98
CA LEU A 540 -1.43 -1.66 16.92
C LEU A 540 -1.59 -1.00 18.29
N GLY A 541 -0.55 -0.32 18.78
CA GLY A 541 -0.62 0.45 20.02
C GLY A 541 -1.71 1.51 20.00
N LEU A 542 -1.83 2.27 18.90
CA LEU A 542 -2.87 3.28 18.74
C LEU A 542 -4.28 2.67 18.78
N ILE A 543 -4.54 1.65 17.97
CA ILE A 543 -5.87 1.02 17.92
C ILE A 543 -6.22 0.34 19.25
N ALA A 544 -5.24 -0.31 19.88
CA ALA A 544 -5.43 -0.93 21.18
C ALA A 544 -5.76 0.13 22.25
N ALA A 545 -5.08 1.28 22.23
CA ALA A 545 -5.39 2.40 23.12
C ALA A 545 -6.79 2.98 22.87
N ALA A 546 -7.13 3.24 21.60
CA ALA A 546 -8.44 3.76 21.19
C ALA A 546 -9.60 2.81 21.52
N SER A 547 -9.32 1.50 21.66
CA SER A 547 -10.32 0.49 22.00
C SER A 547 -10.26 -0.03 23.45
N GLY A 548 -9.44 0.58 24.31
CA GLY A 548 -9.30 0.16 25.71
C GLY A 548 -8.61 -1.19 25.92
N GLN A 549 -7.86 -1.68 24.94
CA GLN A 549 -7.17 -2.98 24.94
C GLN A 549 -5.64 -2.88 25.12
N LEU A 550 -5.10 -1.66 25.27
CA LEU A 550 -3.64 -1.44 25.28
C LEU A 550 -2.91 -2.28 26.33
N ASP A 551 -3.40 -2.32 27.57
CA ASP A 551 -2.74 -3.06 28.65
C ASP A 551 -2.64 -4.57 28.35
N ALA A 552 -3.73 -5.14 27.80
CA ALA A 552 -3.75 -6.53 27.37
C ALA A 552 -2.76 -6.79 26.22
N VAL A 553 -2.62 -5.85 25.28
CA VAL A 553 -1.65 -5.96 24.18
C VAL A 553 -0.21 -5.88 24.72
N LEU A 554 0.09 -4.94 25.61
CA LEU A 554 1.42 -4.75 26.19
C LEU A 554 1.87 -5.94 27.06
N GLN A 555 0.94 -6.60 27.75
CA GLN A 555 1.24 -7.80 28.54
C GLN A 555 1.50 -9.05 27.69
N ASN A 556 0.82 -9.17 26.53
CA ASN A 556 0.85 -10.38 25.71
C ASN A 556 1.90 -10.39 24.60
N TYR A 557 2.53 -9.24 24.26
CA TYR A 557 3.41 -9.16 23.10
C TYR A 557 4.79 -9.84 23.26
N GLY A 558 5.13 -10.32 24.46
CA GLY A 558 6.21 -11.29 24.65
C GLY A 558 5.89 -12.72 24.14
N ASN A 559 4.63 -12.98 23.77
CA ASN A 559 4.08 -14.26 23.31
C ASN A 559 3.23 -14.08 22.03
N ALA A 560 3.62 -13.17 21.12
CA ALA A 560 2.82 -12.75 19.96
C ALA A 560 2.41 -13.86 18.97
N SER A 561 2.96 -15.08 19.07
CA SER A 561 2.47 -16.25 18.33
C SER A 561 1.10 -16.79 18.81
N LYS A 562 0.54 -16.26 19.92
CA LYS A 562 -0.72 -16.74 20.52
C LYS A 562 -1.89 -15.75 20.51
N LEU A 563 -1.79 -14.58 19.85
CA LEU A 563 -2.90 -13.62 19.75
C LEU A 563 -4.02 -14.05 18.79
N LEU A 564 -3.87 -15.19 18.10
CA LEU A 564 -5.02 -15.97 17.64
C LEU A 564 -5.42 -16.91 18.78
N PRO A 565 -6.56 -16.72 19.47
CA PRO A 565 -7.02 -17.71 20.42
C PRO A 565 -7.33 -19.00 19.67
N ASN A 566 -6.49 -20.02 19.89
CA ASN A 566 -6.89 -21.41 19.75
C ASN A 566 -8.11 -21.62 20.65
N GLY A 567 -9.28 -21.81 20.05
CA GLY A 567 -10.50 -22.03 20.81
C GLY A 567 -11.80 -21.92 20.02
N MET A 568 -11.94 -22.64 18.91
CA MET A 568 -13.26 -23.20 18.58
C MET A 568 -13.27 -24.63 19.11
N SER A 569 -14.02 -24.87 20.18
CA SER A 569 -14.36 -26.23 20.60
C SER A 569 -15.03 -26.95 19.43
N ASN A 570 -14.58 -28.17 19.14
CA ASN A 570 -15.10 -29.06 18.10
C ASN A 570 -16.63 -29.10 18.07
N GLY A 571 -17.23 -28.32 17.18
CA GLY A 571 -18.55 -28.57 16.60
C GLY A 571 -18.35 -28.80 15.11
N LYS A 572 -18.64 -30.03 14.63
CA LYS A 572 -18.52 -30.40 13.21
C LYS A 572 -19.21 -29.33 12.34
N PRO A 573 -18.51 -28.72 11.36
CA PRO A 573 -19.18 -27.85 10.41
C PRO A 573 -20.00 -28.72 9.46
N ILE A 574 -21.32 -28.54 9.46
CA ILE A 574 -22.18 -29.05 8.40
C ILE A 574 -21.82 -28.25 7.14
N VAL A 575 -21.10 -28.88 6.22
CA VAL A 575 -20.86 -28.39 4.87
C VAL A 575 -22.22 -28.27 4.18
N LYS A 576 -22.77 -27.05 4.08
CA LYS A 576 -23.86 -26.77 3.14
C LYS A 576 -23.23 -26.41 1.80
N SER A 577 -23.17 -27.40 0.92
CA SER A 577 -23.07 -27.20 -0.52
C SER A 577 -24.23 -26.33 -0.98
N TYR A 578 -23.94 -25.16 -1.53
CA TYR A 578 -24.95 -24.36 -2.24
C TYR A 578 -25.38 -25.13 -3.49
N GLN A 579 -26.53 -25.81 -3.41
CA GLN A 579 -27.22 -26.36 -4.57
C GLN A 579 -28.04 -25.26 -5.23
N ASN A 580 -27.87 -25.11 -6.54
CA ASN A 580 -28.72 -24.29 -7.42
C ASN A 580 -30.18 -24.76 -7.32
N GLY A 581 -31.02 -23.95 -6.67
CA GLY A 581 -32.47 -24.14 -6.62
C GLY A 581 -33.16 -23.28 -7.68
N ASN A 582 -33.65 -23.93 -8.74
CA ASN A 582 -34.63 -23.37 -9.67
C ASN A 582 -35.89 -22.93 -8.90
N ALA A 583 -36.21 -21.64 -8.92
CA ALA A 583 -37.53 -21.16 -8.49
C ALA A 583 -38.49 -21.19 -9.67
N ILE A 584 -39.45 -22.12 -9.58
CA ILE A 584 -40.63 -22.24 -10.43
C ILE A 584 -41.50 -20.98 -10.28
N LYS A 585 -41.98 -20.47 -11.41
CA LYS A 585 -42.94 -19.37 -11.56
C LYS A 585 -44.21 -19.58 -10.71
N SER A 586 -44.70 -18.52 -10.11
CA SER A 586 -46.15 -18.30 -9.96
C SER A 586 -46.49 -16.83 -10.22
N SER A 587 -47.42 -16.64 -11.15
CA SER A 587 -47.99 -15.40 -11.67
C SER A 587 -49.10 -14.84 -10.77
N ASN A 588 -49.14 -13.51 -10.62
CA ASN A 588 -50.29 -12.60 -10.83
C ASN A 588 -50.31 -11.40 -9.87
N GLY A 589 -50.51 -10.19 -10.42
CA GLY A 589 -51.18 -9.10 -9.71
C GLY A 589 -50.61 -7.68 -9.86
N SER A 590 -51.02 -6.98 -10.94
CA SER A 590 -51.38 -5.54 -11.08
C SER A 590 -50.48 -4.45 -10.42
N LEU A 591 -49.73 -3.64 -11.19
CA LEU A 591 -50.09 -2.36 -11.84
C LEU A 591 -50.55 -1.22 -10.88
N ASN A 592 -49.65 -0.24 -10.70
CA ASN A 592 -49.85 1.22 -10.57
C ASN A 592 -48.49 1.80 -10.09
N GLY A 593 -47.71 2.63 -10.77
CA GLY A 593 -48.01 3.60 -11.82
C GLY A 593 -47.89 5.03 -11.26
N VAL A 594 -46.69 5.58 -11.10
CA VAL A 594 -46.44 7.04 -11.16
C VAL A 594 -45.04 7.30 -11.73
N TYR A 595 -45.02 7.86 -12.94
CA TYR A 595 -43.90 8.53 -13.58
C TYR A 595 -43.90 10.02 -13.16
N SER A 596 -42.71 10.59 -12.96
CA SER A 596 -42.48 12.01 -13.25
C SER A 596 -41.03 12.26 -13.66
N ASN A 597 -40.89 12.67 -14.93
CA ASN A 597 -39.75 13.30 -15.61
C ASN A 597 -39.16 14.47 -14.79
N GLY A 598 -37.93 14.95 -14.94
CA GLY A 598 -36.96 14.90 -16.04
C GLY A 598 -36.46 16.32 -16.37
N ASN A 599 -35.21 16.41 -16.82
CA ASN A 599 -34.48 17.55 -17.44
C ASN A 599 -33.85 18.58 -16.48
N GLY A 600 -32.63 19.10 -16.70
CA GLY A 600 -31.67 18.99 -17.81
C GLY A 600 -30.38 19.77 -17.43
N VAL A 601 -29.19 19.31 -17.84
CA VAL A 601 -28.43 19.76 -19.04
C VAL A 601 -27.38 20.86 -18.73
N HIS A 602 -26.12 20.46 -18.92
CA HIS A 602 -24.88 21.19 -19.30
C HIS A 602 -24.48 22.53 -18.65
N HIS A 603 -23.31 22.53 -18.02
CA HIS A 603 -22.09 23.10 -18.63
C HIS A 603 -20.85 22.29 -18.24
#